data_AF-O48610-F1
#
_entry.id   AF-O48610-F1
#
_cell.length_a   1.000
_cell.length_b   1.000
_cell.length_c   1.000
_cell.angle_alpha   90.00
_cell.angle_beta   90.00
_cell.angle_gamma   90.00
#
_symmetry.space_group_name_H-M   'P 1'
#
loop_
_entity.id
_entity.type
_entity.pdbx_description
1 polymer ?
#
loop_
_entity_poly.entity_id
_entity_poly.type
_entity_poly.pdbx_seq_one_letter_code
_entity_poly.pdbx_strand_id
1 'polypeptide(L)'
;GTCNTTTTLPAYYLNLPSISVPDLRQPITVYRTVTNVGEVNSVYHAAVQSPMGVKMEVFPPVLMFDAANKVQTYQVKLSPMWKLHGDYTFGSLTWHNDQKAVRIPV
;
A
#
# COMPACT_ATOMS: atom_id res chain seq x y z
N GLY A 1 32.90 4.97 -23.28
CA GLY A 1 32.10 4.05 -22.47
C GLY A 1 30.72 4.66 -22.31
N THR A 2 29.70 4.03 -22.85
CA THR A 2 28.31 4.51 -22.81
C THR A 2 27.71 4.19 -21.44
N CYS A 3 27.33 5.22 -20.68
CA CYS A 3 26.59 5.05 -19.42
C CYS A 3 25.12 4.84 -19.77
N ASN A 4 24.64 3.60 -19.62
CA ASN A 4 23.26 3.25 -19.91
C ASN A 4 22.35 3.84 -18.83
N THR A 5 21.32 4.54 -19.30
CA THR A 5 20.23 5.18 -18.54
C THR A 5 19.71 4.30 -17.42
N THR A 6 20.01 4.68 -16.17
CA THR A 6 19.42 4.04 -14.99
C THR A 6 17.97 4.50 -14.87
N THR A 7 17.03 3.64 -15.26
CA THR A 7 15.61 3.83 -15.00
C THR A 7 15.41 3.95 -13.48
N THR A 8 15.21 5.18 -12.99
CA THR A 8 14.90 5.43 -11.59
C THR A 8 13.52 4.84 -11.30
N LEU A 9 13.47 3.72 -10.58
CA LEU A 9 12.21 3.21 -10.05
C LEU A 9 11.65 4.27 -9.11
N PRO A 10 10.37 4.67 -9.26
CA PRO A 10 9.76 5.64 -8.37
C PRO A 10 9.91 5.22 -6.90
N ALA A 11 10.14 6.18 -6.00
CA ALA A 11 10.41 5.93 -4.58
C ALA A 11 9.33 5.08 -3.88
N TYR A 12 8.10 5.05 -4.41
CA TYR A 12 7.04 4.18 -3.92
C TYR A 12 7.27 2.69 -4.19
N TYR A 13 8.32 2.26 -4.91
CA TYR A 13 8.73 0.85 -5.06
C TYR A 13 9.75 0.38 -4.01
N LEU A 14 10.30 1.28 -3.19
CA LEU A 14 11.12 0.85 -2.06
C LEU A 14 10.22 0.14 -1.04
N ASN A 15 10.74 -0.92 -0.39
CA ASN A 15 10.09 -1.64 0.72
C ASN A 15 10.00 -0.75 1.99
N LEU A 16 9.46 0.45 1.84
CA LEU A 16 9.17 1.36 2.92
C LEU A 16 7.90 0.85 3.62
N PRO A 17 7.86 0.89 4.97
CA PRO A 17 6.65 0.60 5.73
C PRO A 17 5.57 1.69 5.57
N SER A 18 5.70 2.55 4.55
CA SER A 18 4.78 3.63 4.20
C SER A 18 4.59 3.72 2.68
N ILE A 19 3.51 4.38 2.29
CA ILE A 19 3.25 4.82 0.93
C ILE A 19 3.32 6.35 0.96
N SER A 20 4.06 6.97 0.06
CA SER A 20 4.11 8.44 -0.04
C SER A 20 4.06 8.84 -1.49
N VAL A 21 3.14 9.74 -1.81
CA VAL A 21 2.80 10.11 -3.18
C VAL A 21 2.81 11.63 -3.28
N PRO A 22 3.89 12.24 -3.79
CA PRO A 22 3.90 13.67 -4.04
C PRO A 22 3.01 14.02 -5.22
N ASP A 23 2.32 15.16 -5.14
CA ASP A 23 1.58 15.77 -6.25
C ASP A 23 0.62 14.80 -6.99
N LEU A 24 -0.30 14.18 -6.24
CA LEU A 24 -1.29 13.25 -6.79
C LEU A 24 -2.30 13.99 -7.70
N ARG A 25 -2.02 14.09 -9.00
CA ARG A 25 -2.90 14.72 -9.99
C ARG A 25 -3.80 13.75 -10.75
N GLN A 26 -3.41 12.49 -10.82
CA GLN A 26 -4.14 11.43 -11.50
C GLN A 26 -4.17 10.17 -10.62
N PRO A 27 -5.13 9.25 -10.84
CA PRO A 27 -5.13 8.00 -10.12
C PRO A 27 -3.83 7.23 -10.32
N ILE A 28 -3.29 6.70 -9.22
CA ILE A 28 -2.13 5.81 -9.25
C ILE A 28 -2.46 4.49 -8.55
N THR A 29 -1.75 3.45 -8.96
CA THR A 29 -1.81 2.15 -8.31
C THR A 29 -0.42 1.78 -7.81
N VAL A 30 -0.33 1.54 -6.50
CA VAL A 30 0.89 1.13 -5.81
C VAL A 30 0.79 -0.35 -5.48
N TYR A 31 1.77 -1.14 -5.89
CA TYR A 31 1.84 -2.56 -5.57
C TYR A 31 2.74 -2.78 -4.36
N ARG A 32 2.33 -3.68 -3.47
CA ARG A 32 3.05 -4.05 -2.25
C ARG A 32 3.04 -5.55 -2.09
N THR A 33 4.18 -6.09 -1.69
CA THR A 33 4.32 -7.51 -1.34
C THR A 33 4.61 -7.63 0.13
N VAL A 34 3.89 -8.51 0.81
CA VAL A 34 4.05 -8.79 2.24
C VAL A 34 4.34 -10.26 2.45
N THR A 35 5.19 -10.53 3.43
CA THR A 35 5.53 -11.88 3.87
C THR A 35 4.98 -12.09 5.27
N ASN A 36 4.17 -13.14 5.46
CA ASN A 36 3.75 -13.54 6.79
C ASN A 36 4.91 -14.24 7.52
N VAL A 37 5.37 -13.63 8.61
CA VAL A 37 6.42 -14.16 9.51
C VAL A 37 5.85 -14.72 10.81
N GLY A 38 4.53 -14.84 10.92
CA GLY A 38 3.81 -15.36 12.07
C GLY A 38 3.20 -16.75 11.84
N GLU A 39 2.03 -16.97 12.42
CA GLU A 39 1.32 -18.25 12.36
C GLU A 39 0.92 -18.62 10.93
N VAL A 40 0.99 -19.92 10.63
CA VAL A 40 0.49 -20.51 9.39
C VAL A 40 -1.05 -20.57 9.45
N ASN A 41 -1.73 -20.42 8.31
CA ASN A 41 -3.20 -20.34 8.21
C ASN A 41 -3.79 -19.08 8.85
N SER A 42 -3.15 -17.93 8.61
CA SER A 42 -3.62 -16.62 9.08
C SER A 42 -4.38 -15.87 7.99
N VAL A 43 -5.53 -15.29 8.35
CA VAL A 43 -6.31 -14.43 7.47
C VAL A 43 -6.26 -12.99 7.99
N TYR A 44 -5.93 -12.04 7.12
CA TYR A 44 -5.88 -10.61 7.44
C TYR A 44 -6.87 -9.84 6.58
N HIS A 45 -7.60 -8.92 7.20
CA HIS A 45 -8.54 -8.01 6.54
C HIS A 45 -7.94 -6.61 6.41
N ALA A 46 -8.22 -5.94 5.29
CA ALA A 46 -7.83 -4.56 5.05
C ALA A 46 -8.82 -3.59 5.73
N ALA A 47 -8.31 -2.71 6.57
CA ALA A 47 -9.00 -1.53 7.06
C ALA A 47 -8.36 -0.27 6.45
N VAL A 48 -9.16 0.53 5.75
CA VAL A 48 -8.71 1.69 4.98
C VAL A 48 -9.16 2.98 5.66
N GLN A 49 -8.19 3.83 6.02
CA GLN A 49 -8.40 5.22 6.39
C GLN A 49 -7.86 6.08 5.24
N SER A 50 -8.76 6.61 4.41
CA SER A 50 -8.36 7.42 3.25
C SER A 50 -7.83 8.79 3.69
N PRO A 51 -6.74 9.30 3.09
CA PRO A 51 -6.34 10.69 3.25
C PRO A 51 -7.45 11.64 2.80
N MET A 52 -7.55 12.81 3.43
CA MET A 52 -8.55 13.81 3.05
C MET A 52 -8.41 14.21 1.57
N GLY A 53 -9.52 14.20 0.84
CA GLY A 53 -9.53 14.53 -0.59
C GLY A 53 -8.97 13.43 -1.50
N VAL A 54 -8.58 12.27 -0.97
CA VAL A 54 -8.09 11.12 -1.76
C VAL A 54 -9.01 9.93 -1.55
N LYS A 55 -9.40 9.25 -2.62
CA LYS A 55 -10.03 7.93 -2.54
C LYS A 55 -8.94 6.87 -2.46
N MET A 56 -8.95 6.06 -1.40
CA MET A 56 -8.06 4.91 -1.27
C MET A 56 -8.85 3.60 -1.39
N GLU A 57 -8.39 2.70 -2.26
CA GLU A 57 -8.99 1.38 -2.50
C GLU A 57 -7.90 0.31 -2.45
N VAL A 58 -8.18 -0.86 -1.85
CA VAL A 58 -7.22 -1.95 -1.70
C VAL A 58 -7.75 -3.23 -2.32
N PHE A 59 -6.90 -3.97 -3.02
CA PHE A 59 -7.25 -5.27 -3.61
C PHE A 59 -6.10 -6.28 -3.54
N PRO A 60 -6.35 -7.54 -3.15
CA PRO A 60 -7.60 -8.02 -2.55
C PRO A 60 -7.84 -7.37 -1.17
N PRO A 61 -9.08 -7.30 -0.66
CA PRO A 61 -9.37 -6.76 0.68
C PRO A 61 -9.02 -7.75 1.80
N VAL A 62 -8.66 -9.00 1.45
CA VAL A 62 -8.32 -10.07 2.38
C VAL A 62 -7.05 -10.78 1.87
N LEU A 63 -6.11 -11.04 2.77
CA LEU A 63 -4.90 -11.83 2.52
C LEU A 63 -4.96 -13.12 3.34
N MET A 64 -4.74 -14.25 2.70
CA MET A 64 -4.84 -15.59 3.31
C MET A 64 -3.51 -16.33 3.23
N PHE A 65 -2.79 -16.41 4.33
CA PHE A 65 -1.47 -17.04 4.36
C PHE A 65 -1.56 -18.46 4.87
N ASP A 66 -0.95 -19.40 4.14
CA ASP A 66 -0.82 -20.81 4.53
C ASP A 66 0.64 -21.27 4.43
N ALA A 67 0.88 -22.58 4.57
CA ALA A 67 2.23 -23.14 4.58
C ALA A 67 2.96 -22.94 3.23
N ALA A 68 2.22 -22.93 2.12
CA ALA A 68 2.72 -22.75 0.76
C ALA A 68 2.72 -21.26 0.34
N ASN A 69 1.75 -20.47 0.81
CA ASN A 69 1.49 -19.10 0.40
C ASN A 69 1.88 -18.11 1.50
N LYS A 70 3.17 -18.03 1.80
CA LYS A 70 3.70 -17.10 2.82
C LYS A 70 3.90 -15.67 2.32
N VAL A 71 3.92 -15.47 1.01
CA VAL A 71 4.15 -14.18 0.36
C VAL A 71 2.93 -13.84 -0.48
N GLN A 72 2.36 -12.66 -0.29
CA GLN A 72 1.23 -12.17 -1.08
C GLN A 72 1.44 -10.73 -1.55
N THR A 73 0.95 -10.44 -2.74
CA THR A 73 0.97 -9.10 -3.32
C THR A 73 -0.44 -8.52 -3.32
N TYR A 74 -0.57 -7.26 -2.90
CA TYR A 74 -1.79 -6.47 -2.99
C TYR A 74 -1.50 -5.14 -3.68
N GLN A 75 -2.56 -4.48 -4.13
CA GLN A 75 -2.51 -3.16 -4.72
C GLN A 75 -3.30 -2.15 -3.88
N VAL A 76 -2.80 -0.92 -3.84
CA VAL A 76 -3.46 0.25 -3.26
C VAL A 76 -3.66 1.25 -4.39
N LYS A 77 -4.91 1.54 -4.73
CA LYS A 77 -5.28 2.56 -5.70
C LYS A 77 -5.61 3.86 -4.96
N LEU A 78 -4.93 4.93 -5.34
CA LEU A 78 -5.13 6.28 -4.80
C LEU A 78 -5.65 7.17 -5.92
N SER A 79 -6.81 7.78 -5.74
CA SER A 79 -7.43 8.66 -6.74
C SER A 79 -7.70 10.04 -6.12
N PRO A 80 -7.19 11.14 -6.70
CA PRO A 80 -7.49 12.46 -6.19
C PRO A 80 -8.97 12.77 -6.42
N MET A 81 -9.62 13.35 -5.42
CA MET A 81 -10.94 13.94 -5.54
C MET A 81 -10.79 15.43 -5.88
N TRP A 82 -11.79 16.05 -6.49
CA TRP A 82 -11.75 17.45 -6.97
C TRP A 82 -11.46 18.52 -5.89
N LYS A 83 -11.28 18.14 -4.62
CA LYS A 83 -11.06 19.01 -3.46
C LYS A 83 -9.68 18.83 -2.80
N LEU A 84 -8.63 18.45 -3.52
CA LEU A 84 -7.28 18.64 -2.97
C LEU A 84 -6.95 20.15 -2.96
N HIS A 85 -7.18 20.81 -1.82
CA HIS A 85 -6.38 21.97 -1.48
C HIS A 85 -4.94 21.46 -1.29
N GLY A 86 -3.94 22.19 -1.77
CA GLY A 86 -2.55 21.74 -1.94
C GLY A 86 -1.77 21.39 -0.65
N ASP A 87 -2.45 20.93 0.38
CA ASP A 87 -1.91 20.49 1.66
C ASP A 87 -1.61 18.98 1.65
N TYR A 88 -0.57 18.59 2.39
CA TYR A 88 -0.29 17.20 2.66
C TYR A 88 -1.39 16.61 3.54
N THR A 89 -1.96 15.50 3.11
CA THR A 89 -2.97 14.76 3.86
C THR A 89 -2.47 13.37 4.18
N PHE A 90 -2.97 12.80 5.27
CA PHE A 90 -2.49 11.53 5.81
C PHE A 90 -3.65 10.56 6.00
N GLY A 91 -3.36 9.28 5.77
CA GLY A 91 -4.25 8.17 6.02
C GLY A 91 -3.46 6.94 6.48
N SER A 92 -4.10 5.78 6.39
CA SER A 92 -3.42 4.51 6.61
C SER A 92 -4.18 3.32 6.05
N LEU A 93 -3.43 2.30 5.67
CA LEU A 93 -3.93 0.94 5.46
C LEU A 93 -3.52 0.10 6.68
N THR A 94 -4.46 -0.57 7.32
CA THR A 94 -4.17 -1.53 8.39
C THR A 94 -4.58 -2.93 7.95
N TRP A 95 -3.63 -3.87 7.98
CA TRP A 95 -3.93 -5.30 7.88
C TRP A 95 -4.15 -5.84 9.29
N HIS A 96 -5.33 -6.41 9.55
CA HIS A 96 -5.64 -6.91 10.89
C HIS A 96 -6.30 -8.28 10.88
N ASN A 97 -6.08 -9.03 11.95
CA ASN A 97 -6.82 -10.23 12.33
C ASN A 97 -7.17 -10.13 13.83
N ASP A 98 -7.66 -11.21 14.43
CA ASP A 98 -8.07 -11.20 15.84
C ASP A 98 -6.92 -10.98 16.85
N GLN A 99 -5.66 -11.10 16.42
CA GLN A 99 -4.48 -11.08 17.29
C GLN A 99 -3.49 -9.95 16.98
N LYS A 100 -3.44 -9.48 15.73
CA LYS A 100 -2.39 -8.62 15.19
C LYS A 100 -3.00 -7.54 14.31
N ALA A 101 -2.40 -6.35 14.37
CA ALA A 101 -2.69 -5.24 13.47
C ALA A 101 -1.38 -4.65 12.96
N VAL A 102 -1.24 -4.56 11.64
CA VAL A 102 -0.08 -4.00 10.95
C VAL A 102 -0.54 -2.76 10.20
N ARG A 103 -0.12 -1.57 10.68
CA ARG A 103 -0.51 -0.28 10.11
C ARG A 103 0.56 0.26 9.18
N ILE A 104 0.14 0.70 8.00
CA ILE A 104 0.96 1.29 6.93
C ILE A 104 0.48 2.73 6.73
N PRO A 105 1.27 3.74 7.12
CA PRO A 105 0.96 5.14 6.83
C PRO A 105 0.92 5.40 5.32
N VAL A 106 -0.06 6.19 4.88
CA VAL A 106 -0.23 6.66 3.49
C VAL A 106 -0.30 8.16 3.48
#